data_AF-W4VDQ0-F1
#
_entry.id   AF-W4VDQ0-F1
#
_cell.length_a   1.000
_cell.length_b   1.000
_cell.length_c   1.000
_cell.angle_alpha   90.00
_cell.angle_beta   90.00
_cell.angle_gamma   90.00
#
_symmetry.space_group_name_H-M   'P 1'
#
loop_
_entity.id
_entity.type
_entity.pdbx_description
1 polymer ?
#
loop_
_entity_poly.entity_id
_entity_poly.type
_entity_poly.pdbx_seq_one_letter_code
_entity_poly.pdbx_strand_id
1 'polypeptide(L)'
;MRLDIHLVECKYVSTTKTIPVVVKLSTDDDEVEIAEKIDLMEILLIQGDEAKLGTYTTCRLGLPRNTFTVSKQKPHYIVYDVYEDCRAIDIEPGDYEVSIKLKVYVKVNEGDFQTIELSGKIPILIE
;
A
#
# COMPACT_ATOMS: atom_id res chain seq x y z
N MET A 1 1.41 3.55 -14.70
CA MET A 1 1.89 2.82 -13.51
C MET A 1 0.67 2.35 -12.74
N ARG A 2 0.73 1.15 -12.17
CA ARG A 2 -0.40 0.46 -11.56
C ARG A 2 -0.01 -0.06 -10.19
N LEU A 3 -0.99 -0.04 -9.28
CA LEU A 3 -0.94 -0.64 -7.96
C LEU A 3 -1.88 -1.85 -7.95
N ASP A 4 -1.32 -3.03 -7.69
CA ASP A 4 -2.09 -4.23 -7.39
C ASP A 4 -1.89 -4.59 -5.91
N ILE A 5 -2.96 -5.02 -5.25
CA ILE A 5 -2.94 -5.42 -3.84
C ILE A 5 -3.20 -6.91 -3.79
N HIS A 6 -2.39 -7.63 -3.03
CA HIS A 6 -2.54 -9.05 -2.76
C HIS A 6 -2.61 -9.26 -1.27
N LEU A 7 -3.62 -10.02 -0.83
CA LEU A 7 -3.65 -10.51 0.55
C LEU A 7 -2.66 -11.68 0.66
N VAL A 8 -1.86 -11.69 1.71
CA VAL A 8 -1.18 -12.92 2.11
C VAL A 8 -2.26 -13.85 2.66
N GLU A 9 -2.22 -15.15 2.35
CA GLU A 9 -3.11 -16.14 2.96
C GLU A 9 -2.91 -16.15 4.48
N CYS A 10 -3.58 -15.24 5.17
CA CYS A 10 -3.61 -15.10 6.60
C CYS A 10 -5.06 -15.15 6.99
N LYS A 11 -5.43 -16.12 7.82
CA LYS A 11 -6.63 -15.96 8.61
C LYS A 11 -6.38 -14.78 9.53
N TYR A 12 -7.26 -13.79 9.54
CA TYR A 12 -7.19 -12.76 10.57
C TYR A 12 -7.20 -13.48 11.93
N VAL A 13 -6.11 -13.35 12.68
CA VAL A 13 -6.04 -13.93 14.02
C VAL A 13 -6.17 -12.78 15.01
N SER A 14 -7.25 -12.81 15.79
CA SER A 14 -7.58 -11.80 16.81
C SER A 14 -6.44 -11.53 17.81
N THR A 15 -5.48 -12.44 17.96
CA THR A 15 -4.30 -12.29 18.81
C THR A 15 -3.22 -11.39 18.23
N THR A 16 -3.09 -11.33 16.89
CA THR A 16 -2.05 -10.53 16.22
C THR A 16 -2.58 -9.18 15.75
N LYS A 17 -3.90 -9.09 15.49
CA LYS A 17 -4.62 -7.87 15.05
C LYS A 17 -3.94 -7.16 13.86
N THR A 18 -3.30 -7.93 12.98
CA THR A 18 -2.67 -7.42 11.76
C THR A 18 -3.17 -8.16 10.53
N ILE A 19 -3.32 -7.45 9.43
CA ILE A 19 -3.62 -8.02 8.11
C ILE A 19 -2.44 -7.66 7.19
N PRO A 20 -1.49 -8.58 6.97
CA PRO A 20 -0.40 -8.36 6.04
C PRO A 20 -0.91 -8.30 4.60
N VAL A 21 -0.50 -7.27 3.89
CA VAL A 21 -0.84 -7.05 2.48
C VAL A 21 0.42 -6.79 1.66
N VAL A 22 0.48 -7.43 0.50
CA VAL A 22 1.54 -7.23 -0.47
C VAL A 22 1.04 -6.30 -1.55
N VAL A 23 1.69 -5.16 -1.67
CA VAL A 23 1.53 -4.22 -2.76
C VAL A 23 2.51 -4.57 -3.86
N LYS A 24 2.00 -4.68 -5.10
CA LYS A 24 2.79 -4.80 -6.32
C LYS A 24 2.66 -3.53 -7.14
N LEU A 25 3.80 -2.88 -7.41
CA LEU A 25 3.92 -1.77 -8.34
C LEU A 25 4.46 -2.28 -9.68
N SER A 26 3.76 -1.93 -10.76
CA SER A 26 4.17 -2.30 -12.12
C SER A 26 3.74 -1.26 -13.15
N THR A 27 4.23 -1.42 -14.38
CA THR A 27 3.82 -0.63 -15.55
C THR A 27 3.37 -1.57 -16.65
N ASP A 28 2.48 -1.11 -17.52
CA ASP A 28 1.93 -1.94 -18.58
C ASP A 28 2.88 -2.05 -19.79
N ASP A 29 3.55 -0.94 -20.13
CA ASP A 29 4.34 -0.80 -21.35
C ASP A 29 5.82 -0.59 -21.05
N ASP A 30 6.24 0.66 -20.76
CA ASP A 30 7.64 1.02 -20.65
C ASP A 30 8.23 0.78 -19.26
N GLU A 31 9.55 0.53 -19.23
CA GLU A 31 10.33 0.55 -18.00
C GLU A 31 10.38 2.00 -17.45
N VAL A 32 10.09 2.17 -16.18
CA VAL A 32 10.07 3.48 -15.52
C VAL A 32 11.03 3.47 -14.35
N GLU A 33 11.87 4.49 -14.26
CA GLU A 33 12.72 4.72 -13.09
C GLU A 33 11.91 5.43 -12.00
N ILE A 34 11.80 4.83 -10.82
CA ILE A 34 11.16 5.45 -9.65
C ILE A 34 12.14 5.53 -8.50
N ALA A 35 11.89 6.47 -7.59
CA ALA A 35 12.66 6.56 -6.36
C ALA A 35 12.46 5.35 -5.45
N GLU A 36 13.50 5.00 -4.68
CA GLU A 36 13.38 4.06 -3.56
C GLU A 36 12.35 4.50 -2.52
N LYS A 37 12.14 5.81 -2.41
CA LYS A 37 11.12 6.40 -1.54
C LYS A 37 9.74 6.24 -2.18
N ILE A 38 8.86 5.53 -1.49
CA ILE A 38 7.42 5.41 -1.80
C ILE A 38 6.65 5.78 -0.55
N ASP A 39 5.79 6.80 -0.65
CA ASP A 39 5.05 7.32 0.49
C ASP A 39 3.71 6.58 0.61
N LEU A 40 3.54 5.82 1.69
CA LEU A 40 2.23 5.32 2.10
C LEU A 40 1.41 6.50 2.60
N MET A 41 0.36 6.90 1.86
CA MET A 41 -0.53 8.00 2.26
C MET A 41 -1.61 7.51 3.21
N GLU A 42 -2.19 6.35 2.91
CA GLU A 42 -3.33 5.79 3.62
C GLU A 42 -3.34 4.27 3.46
N ILE A 43 -3.63 3.57 4.55
CA ILE A 43 -3.99 2.15 4.56
C ILE A 43 -5.16 1.96 5.51
N LEU A 44 -6.31 1.53 4.99
CA LEU A 44 -7.56 1.38 5.75
C LEU A 44 -8.14 -0.02 5.60
N LEU A 45 -8.79 -0.48 6.66
CA LEU A 45 -9.78 -1.55 6.60
C LEU A 45 -11.18 -0.93 6.67
N ILE A 46 -11.98 -1.14 5.65
CA ILE A 46 -13.29 -0.49 5.45
C ILE A 46 -14.39 -1.54 5.53
N GLN A 47 -15.49 -1.24 6.22
CA GLN A 47 -16.71 -2.04 6.24
C GLN A 47 -17.89 -1.19 5.75
N GLY A 48 -18.48 -1.53 4.61
CA GLY A 48 -19.42 -0.64 3.94
C GLY A 48 -18.73 0.68 3.55
N ASP A 49 -19.20 1.79 4.11
CA ASP A 49 -18.64 3.14 3.88
C ASP A 49 -17.76 3.65 5.05
N GLU A 50 -17.56 2.84 6.10
CA GLU A 50 -16.85 3.27 7.31
C GLU A 50 -15.45 2.65 7.41
N ALA A 51 -14.45 3.48 7.67
CA ALA A 51 -13.11 3.01 8.03
C ALA A 51 -13.14 2.45 9.47
N LYS A 52 -12.85 1.15 9.63
CA LYS A 52 -12.81 0.47 10.92
C LYS A 52 -11.42 0.44 11.52
N LEU A 53 -10.38 0.29 10.68
CA LEU A 53 -8.98 0.44 11.08
C LEU A 53 -8.21 1.23 10.04
N GLY A 54 -7.07 1.79 10.43
CA GLY A 54 -6.10 2.24 9.46
C GLY A 54 -5.08 3.24 9.99
N THR A 55 -4.05 3.45 9.20
CA THR A 55 -3.01 4.44 9.46
C THR A 55 -2.92 5.40 8.29
N TYR A 56 -2.80 6.68 8.62
CA TYR A 56 -2.39 7.73 7.70
C TYR A 56 -0.92 8.02 7.98
N THR A 57 -0.05 7.76 7.01
CA THR A 57 1.34 8.17 7.10
C THR A 57 1.58 9.29 6.11
N THR A 58 2.29 10.33 6.51
CA THR A 58 2.84 11.29 5.56
C THR A 58 4.31 11.47 5.90
N CYS A 59 5.17 10.67 5.28
CA CYS A 59 6.60 10.73 5.55
C CYS A 59 7.25 11.85 4.73
N ARG A 60 7.18 13.09 5.22
CA ARG A 60 7.73 14.27 4.53
C ARG A 60 9.26 14.40 4.59
N LEU A 61 9.97 13.46 5.22
CA LEU A 61 11.41 13.59 5.45
C LEU A 61 12.22 12.95 4.31
N GLY A 62 13.15 13.72 3.75
CA GLY A 62 14.11 13.30 2.72
C GLY A 62 13.62 13.49 1.28
N LEU A 63 14.47 14.10 0.46
CA LEU A 63 14.34 14.08 -1.00
C LEU A 63 14.66 12.66 -1.50
N PRO A 64 13.92 12.13 -2.49
CA PRO A 64 14.30 10.90 -3.15
C PRO A 64 15.68 11.06 -3.82
N ARG A 65 16.59 10.11 -3.58
CA ARG A 65 17.98 10.15 -4.12
C ARG A 65 18.28 8.95 -5.01
N ASN A 66 18.06 7.76 -4.47
CA ASN A 66 18.26 6.51 -5.20
C ASN A 66 17.01 6.14 -5.99
N THR A 67 17.22 5.43 -7.08
CA THR A 67 16.17 5.00 -8.00
C THR A 67 16.35 3.54 -8.38
N PHE A 68 15.25 2.90 -8.74
CA PHE A 68 15.24 1.58 -9.35
C PHE A 68 14.23 1.53 -10.49
N THR A 69 14.41 0.57 -11.39
CA THR A 69 13.55 0.37 -12.55
C THR A 69 12.37 -0.52 -12.21
N VAL A 70 11.16 -0.08 -12.56
CA VAL A 70 9.92 -0.86 -12.51
C VAL A 70 9.45 -1.12 -13.92
N SER A 71 9.07 -2.37 -14.17
CA SER A 71 8.41 -2.77 -15.41
C SER A 71 7.45 -3.92 -15.18
N LYS A 72 6.74 -4.34 -16.23
CA LYS A 72 5.91 -5.54 -16.18
C LYS A 72 6.69 -6.79 -15.80
N GLN A 73 7.92 -6.93 -16.28
CA GLN A 73 8.81 -8.07 -16.02
C GLN A 73 9.60 -7.90 -14.71
N LYS A 74 9.80 -6.66 -14.25
CA LYS A 74 10.45 -6.34 -12.98
C LYS A 74 9.53 -5.49 -12.10
N PRO A 75 8.43 -6.07 -11.59
CA PRO A 75 7.57 -5.37 -10.65
C PRO A 75 8.29 -5.19 -9.30
N HIS A 76 7.90 -4.16 -8.57
CA HIS A 76 8.37 -3.92 -7.22
C HIS A 76 7.32 -4.33 -6.19
N TYR A 77 7.74 -4.99 -5.12
CA TYR A 77 6.85 -5.51 -4.10
C TYR A 77 7.15 -4.87 -2.74
N ILE A 78 6.10 -4.45 -2.04
CA ILE A 78 6.17 -3.87 -0.69
C ILE A 78 5.18 -4.62 0.19
N VAL A 79 5.58 -4.92 1.42
CA VAL A 79 4.69 -5.48 2.43
C VAL A 79 4.28 -4.38 3.38
N TYR A 80 2.97 -4.23 3.60
CA TYR A 80 2.41 -3.40 4.64
C TYR A 80 1.58 -4.27 5.59
N ASP A 81 1.52 -3.89 6.85
CA ASP A 81 0.59 -4.46 7.80
C ASP A 81 -0.56 -3.47 8.03
N VAL A 82 -1.80 -3.90 7.80
CA VAL A 82 -2.98 -3.16 8.25
C VAL A 82 -3.17 -3.51 9.72
N TYR A 83 -2.94 -2.56 10.61
CA TYR A 83 -3.14 -2.73 12.05
C TYR A 83 -3.61 -1.43 12.67
N GLU A 84 -4.19 -1.53 13.86
CA GLU A 84 -4.46 -0.37 14.70
C GLU A 84 -3.48 -0.31 15.86
N ASP A 85 -2.88 0.87 16.05
CA ASP A 85 -1.89 1.11 17.12
C ASP A 85 -2.55 1.06 18.52
N CYS A 86 -3.88 1.21 18.57
CA CYS A 86 -4.68 1.12 19.79
C CYS A 86 -5.30 -0.28 19.94
N ARG A 87 -4.75 -1.09 20.86
CA ARG A 87 -5.12 -2.50 21.11
C ARG A 87 -6.59 -2.79 21.49
N ALA A 88 -7.43 -1.76 21.60
CA ALA A 88 -8.77 -1.83 22.20
C ALA A 88 -9.89 -2.18 21.22
N ILE A 89 -9.64 -2.20 19.90
CA ILE A 89 -10.67 -2.51 18.91
C ILE A 89 -10.57 -3.99 18.53
N ASP A 90 -11.69 -4.69 18.71
CA ASP A 90 -11.91 -6.02 18.16
C ASP A 90 -12.70 -5.84 16.87
N ILE A 91 -12.19 -6.42 15.77
CA ILE A 91 -12.86 -6.37 14.47
C ILE A 91 -13.92 -7.46 14.47
N GLU A 92 -15.17 -7.09 14.18
CA GLU A 92 -16.25 -8.07 14.04
C GLU A 92 -16.06 -8.91 12.77
N PRO A 93 -16.49 -10.18 12.76
CA PRO A 93 -16.52 -10.96 11.53
C PRO A 93 -17.42 -10.33 10.46
N GLY A 94 -17.00 -10.42 9.20
CA GLY A 94 -17.78 -9.88 8.09
C GLY A 94 -16.96 -9.57 6.84
N ASP A 95 -17.62 -8.94 5.87
CA ASP A 95 -17.02 -8.50 4.61
C ASP A 95 -16.39 -7.11 4.76
N TYR A 96 -15.11 -7.02 4.40
CA TYR A 96 -14.32 -5.79 4.45
C TYR A 96 -13.60 -5.53 3.13
N GLU A 97 -13.13 -4.30 2.96
CA GLU A 97 -12.17 -3.92 1.92
C GLU A 97 -10.88 -3.39 2.56
N VAL A 98 -9.74 -3.87 2.11
CA VAL A 98 -8.46 -3.18 2.37
C VAL A 98 -8.26 -2.13 1.29
N SER A 99 -8.17 -0.87 1.69
CA SER A 99 -7.89 0.28 0.82
C SER A 99 -6.48 0.79 1.06
N ILE A 100 -5.68 0.95 0.01
CA ILE A 100 -4.32 1.49 0.09
C ILE A 100 -4.17 2.64 -0.89
N LYS A 101 -3.58 3.74 -0.42
CA LYS A 101 -3.17 4.87 -1.24
C LYS A 101 -1.68 5.15 -1.07
N LEU A 102 -0.97 5.19 -2.19
CA LEU A 102 0.46 5.46 -2.25
C LEU A 102 0.77 6.69 -3.11
N LYS A 103 1.91 7.32 -2.82
CA LYS A 103 2.53 8.33 -3.68
C LYS A 103 3.91 7.83 -4.12
N VAL A 104 4.05 7.65 -5.42
CA VAL A 104 5.27 7.17 -6.07
C VAL A 104 5.96 8.33 -6.77
N TYR A 105 7.28 8.39 -6.69
CA TYR A 105 8.11 9.42 -7.30
C TYR A 105 8.77 8.87 -8.56
N VAL A 106 8.26 9.24 -9.73
CA VAL A 106 8.79 8.87 -11.05
C VAL A 106 9.88 9.86 -11.44
N LYS A 107 11.07 9.35 -11.75
CA LYS A 107 12.18 10.19 -12.18
C LYS A 107 11.91 10.72 -13.58
N VAL A 108 12.11 12.02 -13.78
CA VAL A 108 11.95 12.67 -15.08
C VAL A 108 13.28 13.15 -15.62
N ASN A 109 14.11 13.73 -14.76
CA ASN A 109 15.49 14.15 -15.06
C ASN A 109 16.41 13.85 -13.88
N GLU A 110 17.71 14.13 -14.02
CA GLU A 110 18.66 14.01 -12.93
C GLU A 110 18.26 14.93 -11.75
N GLY A 111 17.95 14.31 -10.60
CA GLY A 111 17.51 15.01 -9.40
C GLY A 111 16.07 15.54 -9.44
N ASP A 112 15.30 15.27 -10.49
CA ASP A 112 13.92 15.73 -10.65
C ASP A 112 12.92 14.57 -10.74
N PHE A 113 11.83 14.70 -9.98
CA PHE A 113 10.83 13.65 -9.80
C PHE A 113 9.42 14.22 -9.91
N GLN A 114 8.57 13.56 -10.69
CA GLN A 114 7.13 13.77 -10.69
C GLN A 114 6.45 12.77 -9.75
N THR A 115 5.37 13.20 -9.11
CA THR A 115 4.60 12.33 -8.22
C THR A 115 3.38 11.75 -8.93
N ILE A 116 3.14 10.46 -8.74
CA ILE A 116 1.91 9.77 -9.14
C ILE A 116 1.25 9.23 -7.89
N GLU A 117 -0.04 9.54 -7.71
CA GLU A 117 -0.87 8.93 -6.67
C GLU A 117 -1.50 7.65 -7.23
N LEU A 118 -1.36 6.56 -6.49
CA LEU A 118 -1.91 5.25 -6.84
C LEU A 118 -2.83 4.81 -5.70
N SER A 119 -3.99 4.27 -6.04
CA SER A 119 -4.93 3.72 -5.06
C SER A 119 -5.48 2.39 -5.54
N GLY A 120 -5.71 1.47 -4.60
CA GLY A 120 -6.32 0.18 -4.87
C GLY A 120 -7.17 -0.27 -3.70
N LYS A 121 -8.08 -1.21 -4.00
CA LYS A 121 -8.92 -1.89 -3.01
C LYS A 121 -8.91 -3.39 -3.27
N ILE A 122 -8.98 -4.20 -2.22
CA ILE A 122 -9.16 -5.64 -2.31
C ILE A 122 -10.14 -6.12 -1.23
N PRO A 123 -11.15 -6.94 -1.57
CA PRO A 123 -12.04 -7.51 -0.58
C PRO A 123 -11.32 -8.51 0.32
N ILE A 124 -11.72 -8.58 1.59
CA ILE A 124 -11.29 -9.58 2.57
C ILE A 124 -12.48 -10.00 3.42
N LEU A 125 -12.59 -11.30 3.69
CA LEU A 125 -13.54 -11.85 4.65
C LEU A 125 -12.80 -12.08 5.98
N ILE A 126 -13.32 -11.50 7.06
CA ILE A 126 -12.84 -11.75 8.43
C ILE A 126 -13.79 -12.74 9.08
N GLU A 127 -13.26 -13.87 9.54
CA GLU A 127 -13.99 -14.97 10.22
C GLU A 127 -13.91 -14.87 11.75
#